data_AF-A0A942FX28-F1
#
_entry.id   AF-A0A942FX28-F1
#
_cell.length_a   1.000
_cell.length_b   1.000
_cell.length_c   1.000
_cell.angle_alpha   90.00
_cell.angle_beta   90.00
_cell.angle_gamma   90.00
#
_symmetry.space_group_name_H-M   'P 1'
#
loop_
_entity.id
_entity.type
_entity.pdbx_description
1 polymer ?
#
loop_
_entity_poly.entity_id
_entity_poly.type
_entity_poly.pdbx_seq_one_letter_code
_entity_poly.pdbx_strand_id
1 'polypeptide(L)'
;MRRWLVPALIVTLSGCGATAPLKPAAGKELPVAPYGVEQKPAAEALLKATPQAAPERSVELRKRSEERTQDPFDLPPSDDE
;
A
#
# COMPACT_ATOMS: atom_id res chain seq x y z
N MET A 1 -20.82 35.96 -14.05
CA MET A 1 -21.40 34.79 -13.37
C MET A 1 -20.67 33.48 -13.71
N ARG A 2 -20.73 32.97 -14.96
CA ARG A 2 -20.21 31.62 -15.30
C ARG A 2 -18.69 31.43 -15.18
N ARG A 3 -17.91 32.51 -15.24
CA ARG A 3 -16.44 32.50 -15.06
C ARG A 3 -16.00 32.16 -13.63
N TRP A 4 -16.87 32.30 -12.65
CA TRP A 4 -16.59 32.00 -11.24
C TRP A 4 -16.90 30.55 -10.84
N LEU A 5 -17.62 29.80 -11.69
CA LEU A 5 -17.99 28.41 -11.43
C LEU A 5 -16.78 27.46 -11.42
N VAL A 6 -15.83 27.68 -12.33
CA VAL A 6 -14.62 26.84 -12.45
C VAL A 6 -13.70 26.95 -11.23
N PRO A 7 -13.29 28.15 -10.77
CA PRO A 7 -12.44 28.25 -9.58
C PRO A 7 -13.16 27.80 -8.30
N ALA A 8 -14.47 28.04 -8.18
CA ALA A 8 -15.25 27.59 -7.02
C ALA A 8 -15.27 26.06 -6.87
N LEU A 9 -15.42 25.34 -7.99
CA LEU A 9 -15.38 23.87 -8.01
C LEU A 9 -14.02 23.34 -7.51
N ILE A 10 -12.91 23.91 -8.00
CA ILE A 10 -11.56 23.47 -7.65
C ILE A 10 -11.29 23.62 -6.14
N VAL A 11 -11.73 24.74 -5.54
CA VAL A 11 -11.57 24.99 -4.10
C VAL A 11 -12.37 23.99 -3.26
N THR A 12 -13.55 23.55 -3.72
CA THR A 12 -14.32 22.53 -2.99
C THR A 12 -13.71 21.13 -3.04
N LEU A 13 -12.91 20.81 -4.06
CA LEU A 13 -12.26 19.49 -4.18
C LEU A 13 -11.03 19.34 -3.27
N SER A 14 -10.39 20.43 -2.83
CA SER A 14 -9.18 20.35 -1.99
C SER A 14 -9.44 19.99 -0.52
N GLY A 15 -10.70 19.79 -0.10
CA GLY A 15 -11.07 19.53 1.29
C GLY A 15 -10.97 18.06 1.74
N CYS A 16 -10.87 17.11 0.82
CA CYS A 16 -10.91 15.67 1.16
C CYS A 16 -9.50 15.09 1.25
N GLY A 17 -8.83 15.29 2.40
CA GLY A 17 -7.47 14.77 2.59
C GLY A 17 -6.91 14.84 4.01
N ALA A 18 -7.73 15.14 5.02
CA ALA A 18 -7.25 15.23 6.39
C ALA A 18 -6.81 13.83 6.90
N THR A 19 -5.52 13.71 7.22
CA THR A 19 -4.96 12.49 7.83
C THR A 19 -4.78 12.71 9.32
N ALA A 20 -5.35 11.84 10.13
CA ALA A 20 -5.15 11.82 11.58
C ALA A 20 -4.98 10.38 12.06
N PRO A 21 -4.34 10.15 13.22
CA PRO A 21 -4.28 8.83 13.83
C PRO A 21 -5.69 8.27 14.02
N LEU A 22 -5.89 7.00 13.63
CA LEU A 22 -7.17 6.33 13.79
C LEU A 22 -7.43 6.04 15.27
N LYS A 23 -8.66 6.30 15.69
CA LYS A 23 -9.15 6.00 17.04
C LYS A 23 -10.31 5.02 16.94
N PRO A 24 -10.52 4.16 17.95
CA PRO A 24 -11.73 3.35 18.03
C PRO A 24 -12.99 4.22 17.95
N ALA A 25 -14.08 3.63 17.47
CA ALA A 25 -15.40 4.25 17.56
C ALA A 25 -15.74 4.57 19.02
N ALA A 26 -16.62 5.55 19.24
CA ALA A 26 -17.04 5.95 20.58
C ALA A 26 -17.56 4.74 21.39
N GLY A 27 -17.07 4.59 22.63
CA GLY A 27 -17.41 3.47 23.51
C GLY A 27 -16.81 2.13 23.11
N LYS A 28 -15.90 2.08 22.13
CA LYS A 28 -15.13 0.88 21.77
C LYS A 28 -13.68 1.04 22.21
N GLU A 29 -13.06 -0.08 22.51
CA GLU A 29 -11.63 -0.16 22.82
C GLU A 29 -10.88 -0.93 21.74
N LEU A 30 -9.55 -0.77 21.72
CA LEU A 30 -8.69 -1.61 20.91
C LEU A 30 -8.79 -3.09 21.34
N PRO A 31 -8.56 -4.05 20.42
CA PRO A 31 -8.50 -5.47 20.74
C PRO A 31 -7.57 -5.78 21.91
N VAL A 32 -7.85 -6.86 22.62
CA VAL A 32 -6.96 -7.39 23.66
C VAL A 32 -5.63 -7.86 23.08
N ALA A 33 -4.61 -7.91 23.92
CA ALA A 33 -3.30 -8.40 23.50
C ALA A 33 -3.39 -9.85 23.00
N PRO A 34 -2.63 -10.22 21.96
CA PRO A 34 -2.49 -11.62 21.54
C PRO A 34 -1.94 -12.49 22.68
N TYR A 35 -2.21 -13.78 22.60
CA TYR A 35 -1.70 -14.74 23.59
C TYR A 35 -0.17 -14.66 23.70
N GLY A 36 0.34 -14.63 24.94
CA GLY A 36 1.76 -14.56 25.23
C GLY A 36 2.38 -13.15 25.09
N VAL A 37 1.58 -12.12 24.80
CA VAL A 37 2.04 -10.72 24.73
C VAL A 37 1.51 -9.95 25.93
N GLU A 38 2.41 -9.41 26.75
CA GLU A 38 2.05 -8.64 27.95
C GLU A 38 1.44 -7.27 27.61
N GLN A 39 1.87 -6.66 26.51
CA GLN A 39 1.50 -5.30 26.14
C GLN A 39 0.40 -5.29 25.08
N LYS A 40 -0.67 -4.51 25.33
CA LYS A 40 -1.73 -4.27 24.36
C LYS A 40 -1.20 -3.41 23.20
N PRO A 41 -1.33 -3.84 21.94
CA PRO A 41 -0.81 -3.10 20.79
C PRO A 41 -1.58 -1.79 20.57
N ALA A 42 -0.84 -0.76 20.15
CA ALA A 42 -1.41 0.52 19.70
C ALA A 42 -2.08 0.40 18.32
N ALA A 43 -2.86 1.41 17.93
CA ALA A 43 -3.57 1.43 16.66
C ALA A 43 -2.62 1.28 15.46
N GLU A 44 -1.46 1.93 15.50
CA GLU A 44 -0.44 1.88 14.46
C GLU A 44 0.11 0.46 14.25
N ALA A 45 0.29 -0.28 15.35
CA ALA A 45 0.78 -1.65 15.31
C ALA A 45 -0.29 -2.61 14.75
N LEU A 46 -1.56 -2.39 15.08
CA LEU A 46 -2.67 -3.22 14.60
C LEU A 46 -2.96 -3.02 13.09
N LEU A 47 -2.67 -1.83 12.57
CA LEU A 47 -2.85 -1.52 11.14
C LEU A 47 -1.68 -2.02 10.28
N LYS A 48 -0.58 -2.48 10.89
CA LYS A 48 0.55 -3.04 10.17
C LYS A 48 0.24 -4.46 9.73
N ALA A 49 0.24 -4.70 8.42
CA ALA A 49 0.07 -6.03 7.86
C ALA A 49 1.19 -6.97 8.35
N THR A 50 0.81 -8.19 8.75
CA THR A 50 1.78 -9.23 9.07
C THR A 50 2.41 -9.81 7.80
N PRO A 51 3.61 -10.41 7.88
CA PRO A 51 4.21 -11.08 6.72
C PRO A 51 3.33 -12.18 6.13
N GLN A 52 2.47 -12.83 6.93
CA GLN A 52 1.53 -13.83 6.45
C GLN A 52 0.36 -13.21 5.68
N ALA A 53 -0.07 -12.00 6.08
CA ALA A 53 -1.17 -11.28 5.41
C ALA A 53 -0.71 -10.59 4.12
N ALA A 54 0.54 -10.15 4.05
CA ALA A 54 1.16 -9.54 2.89
C ALA A 54 2.57 -10.09 2.68
N PRO A 55 2.71 -11.33 2.19
CA PRO A 55 4.01 -11.96 2.02
C PRO A 55 4.84 -11.23 0.97
N GLU A 56 6.13 -11.13 1.26
CA GLU A 56 7.09 -10.67 0.27
C GLU A 56 7.21 -11.72 -0.85
N ARG A 57 7.41 -11.25 -2.08
CA ARG A 57 7.62 -12.13 -3.24
C ARG A 57 8.98 -12.81 -3.08
N SER A 58 9.00 -14.09 -2.73
CA SER A 58 10.20 -14.86 -2.38
C SER A 58 11.12 -15.20 -3.56
N VAL A 59 10.57 -15.36 -4.77
CA VAL A 59 11.30 -15.78 -5.97
C VAL A 59 11.66 -14.63 -6.91
N GLU A 60 11.20 -13.41 -6.61
CA GLU A 60 11.52 -12.23 -7.41
C GLU A 60 12.65 -11.46 -6.75
N LEU A 61 13.86 -11.51 -7.33
CA LEU A 61 15.00 -10.70 -6.87
C LEU A 61 14.74 -9.19 -7.02
N ARG A 62 13.73 -8.81 -7.81
CA ARG A 62 13.36 -7.43 -8.12
C ARG A 62 12.13 -7.01 -7.33
N LYS A 63 12.24 -5.90 -6.60
CA LYS A 63 11.16 -5.43 -5.73
C LYS A 63 10.05 -4.69 -6.48
N ARG A 64 10.29 -4.26 -7.72
CA ARG A 64 9.33 -3.60 -8.64
C ARG A 64 9.71 -3.88 -10.09
N SER A 65 8.90 -3.38 -11.04
CA SER A 65 9.09 -3.35 -12.50
C SER A 65 10.39 -2.65 -12.94
N GLU A 66 11.53 -3.08 -12.44
CA GLU A 66 12.84 -2.69 -12.94
C GLU A 66 12.99 -3.23 -14.36
N GLU A 67 13.56 -2.41 -15.24
CA GLU A 67 13.74 -2.75 -16.65
C GLU A 67 14.64 -3.97 -16.83
N ARG A 68 14.14 -4.98 -17.56
CA ARG A 68 14.86 -6.25 -17.76
C ARG A 68 15.98 -6.00 -18.77
N THR A 69 17.19 -6.45 -18.43
CA THR A 69 18.29 -6.46 -19.39
C THR A 69 17.96 -7.45 -20.51
N GLN A 70 18.36 -7.11 -21.74
CA GLN A 70 18.39 -8.01 -22.88
C GLN A 70 19.00 -9.37 -22.49
N ASP A 71 18.32 -10.47 -22.81
CA ASP A 71 18.78 -11.82 -22.51
C ASP A 71 19.89 -12.20 -23.51
N PRO A 72 21.14 -12.42 -23.07
CA PRO A 72 22.23 -12.77 -23.97
C PRO A 72 22.02 -14.11 -24.70
N PHE A 73 21.04 -14.92 -24.29
CA PHE A 73 20.70 -16.20 -24.88
C PHE A 73 19.39 -16.20 -25.68
N ASP A 74 18.76 -15.04 -25.89
CA ASP A 74 17.61 -14.89 -26.80
C ASP A 74 18.09 -14.89 -28.27
N LEU A 75 18.68 -16.03 -28.66
CA LEU A 75 19.20 -16.28 -29.99
C LEU A 75 18.05 -16.72 -30.92
N PRO A 76 18.06 -16.31 -32.21
CA PRO A 76 17.12 -16.84 -33.17
C PRO A 76 17.28 -18.36 -33.34
N PRO A 77 16.24 -19.08 -33.78
CA PRO A 77 16.37 -20.51 -34.12
C PRO A 77 17.50 -20.71 -35.13
N SER A 78 18.23 -21.81 -35.01
CA SER A 78 19.26 -22.19 -35.99
C SER A 78 18.61 -22.49 -37.33
N ASP A 79 19.29 -22.11 -38.42
CA ASP A 79 18.85 -22.36 -39.80
C ASP A 79 18.93 -23.85 -40.21
N ASP A 80 19.39 -24.73 -39.29
CA ASP A 80 19.49 -26.16 -39.51
C ASP A 80 18.17 -26.87 -39.13
N GLU A 81 17.45 -27.36 -40.16
CA GLU A 81 16.45 -28.43 -40.08
C GLU A 81 17.09 -29.82 -39.85
#